data_AF-A0A485K4H7-F1
#
_entry.id   AF-A0A485K4H7-F1
#
_cell.length_a   1.000
_cell.length_b   1.000
_cell.length_c   1.000
_cell.angle_alpha   90.00
_cell.angle_beta   90.00
_cell.angle_gamma   90.00
#
_symmetry.space_group_name_H-M   'P 1'
#
loop_
_entity.id
_entity.type
_entity.pdbx_description
1 polymer ?
#
loop_
_entity_poly.entity_id
_entity_poly.type
_entity_poly.pdbx_seq_one_letter_code
_entity_poly.pdbx_strand_id
1 'polypeptide(L)'
;MNLVVPTDLRKISSSFEDDTRVVITYVALAHDEALPMDTDVIRSPGYGWTSFERVTGTITLIRHNNVAATPVATTGQSATLAQIGQLYLGTTNGLEREMTDLAREEP
;
A
#
# COMPACT_ATOMS: atom_id res chain seq x y z
N MET A 1 -33.13 0.91 -3.39
CA MET A 1 -32.30 2.09 -3.72
C MET A 1 -30.86 1.59 -3.76
N ASN A 2 -30.27 1.46 -4.95
CA ASN A 2 -28.88 1.02 -5.09
C ASN A 2 -27.97 2.24 -4.90
N LEU A 3 -27.40 2.39 -3.70
CA LEU A 3 -26.33 3.36 -3.45
C LEU A 3 -25.04 2.76 -4.05
N VAL A 4 -24.80 3.02 -5.33
CA VAL A 4 -23.46 2.87 -5.91
C VAL A 4 -22.83 4.25 -5.85
N VAL A 5 -22.05 4.49 -4.79
CA VAL A 5 -21.22 5.69 -4.70
C VAL A 5 -19.98 5.44 -5.56
N PRO A 6 -19.65 6.32 -6.52
CA PRO A 6 -18.44 6.19 -7.31
C PRO A 6 -17.20 6.16 -6.42
N THR A 7 -16.32 5.19 -6.66
CA THR A 7 -15.02 5.10 -5.99
C THR A 7 -13.92 5.55 -6.94
N ASP A 8 -13.02 6.39 -6.44
CA ASP A 8 -11.82 6.81 -7.13
C ASP A 8 -10.58 6.27 -6.39
N LEU A 9 -9.56 5.86 -7.15
CA LEU A 9 -8.30 5.32 -6.63
C LEU A 9 -7.16 6.11 -7.24
N ARG A 10 -6.71 7.12 -6.50
CA ARG A 10 -5.49 7.85 -6.85
C ARG A 10 -4.32 7.36 -6.04
N LYS A 11 -3.22 7.05 -6.73
CA LYS A 11 -2.02 6.51 -6.13
C LYS A 11 -0.76 7.21 -6.63
N ILE A 12 0.20 7.44 -5.74
CA ILE A 12 1.59 7.69 -6.10
C ILE A 12 2.31 6.35 -6.04
N SER A 13 3.07 5.99 -7.07
CA SER A 13 3.80 4.72 -7.13
C SER A 13 5.28 4.91 -7.37
N SER A 14 6.08 3.99 -6.85
CA SER A 14 7.50 3.83 -7.16
C SER A 14 7.79 2.38 -7.51
N SER A 15 8.77 2.13 -8.36
CA SER A 15 9.23 0.79 -8.72
C SER A 15 10.69 0.59 -8.34
N PHE A 16 11.01 -0.58 -7.82
CA PHE A 16 12.36 -1.03 -7.50
C PHE A 16 12.59 -2.36 -8.19
N GLU A 17 13.72 -2.50 -8.86
CA GLU A 17 14.06 -3.69 -9.66
C GLU A 17 15.44 -4.18 -9.26
N ASP A 18 15.55 -5.50 -9.08
CA ASP A 18 16.81 -6.24 -9.00
C ASP A 18 16.77 -7.44 -9.97
N ASP A 19 17.83 -8.25 -10.00
CA ASP A 19 17.97 -9.37 -10.96
C ASP A 19 16.85 -10.42 -10.88
N THR A 20 16.21 -10.54 -9.71
CA THR A 20 15.28 -11.63 -9.37
C THR A 20 13.85 -11.15 -9.16
N ARG A 21 13.64 -9.87 -8.82
CA ARG A 21 12.32 -9.34 -8.51
C ARG A 21 12.12 -7.88 -8.90
N VAL A 22 10.84 -7.54 -9.10
CA VAL A 22 10.35 -6.17 -9.22
C VAL A 22 9.36 -5.90 -8.09
N VAL A 23 9.52 -4.79 -7.39
CA VAL A 23 8.59 -4.34 -6.34
C VAL A 23 8.02 -3.00 -6.73
N ILE A 24 6.70 -2.93 -6.90
CA ILE A 24 5.96 -1.70 -7.11
C ILE A 24 5.32 -1.31 -5.78
N THR A 25 5.76 -0.21 -5.17
CA THR A 25 5.12 0.36 -4.00
C THR A 25 4.13 1.45 -4.42
N TYR A 26 3.06 1.64 -3.64
CA TYR A 26 2.10 2.71 -3.90
C TYR A 26 1.44 3.23 -2.63
N VAL A 27 1.13 4.53 -2.65
CA VAL A 27 0.37 5.24 -1.63
C VAL A 27 -0.94 5.73 -2.24
N ALA A 28 -2.08 5.28 -1.72
CA ALA A 28 -3.39 5.80 -2.09
C ALA A 28 -3.67 7.10 -1.33
N LEU A 29 -3.99 8.16 -2.07
CA LEU A 29 -4.17 9.50 -1.52
C LEU A 29 -5.63 9.75 -1.15
N ALA A 30 -5.86 10.28 0.06
CA ALA A 30 -7.16 10.83 0.44
C ALA A 30 -7.40 12.21 -0.20
N HIS A 31 -6.37 13.07 -0.21
CA HIS A 31 -6.46 14.45 -0.69
C HIS A 31 -5.35 14.72 -1.72
N ASP A 32 -5.71 15.47 -2.75
CA ASP A 32 -4.83 15.86 -3.85
C ASP A 32 -5.24 17.27 -4.28
N GLU A 33 -4.38 18.26 -4.04
CA GLU A 33 -4.66 19.68 -4.33
C GLU A 33 -4.67 19.97 -5.83
N ALA A 34 -3.91 19.21 -6.63
CA ALA A 34 -3.84 19.39 -8.08
C ALA A 34 -5.09 18.85 -8.77
N LEU A 35 -5.71 17.84 -8.17
CA LEU A 35 -6.91 17.19 -8.69
C LEU A 35 -7.89 16.86 -7.53
N PRO A 36 -8.61 17.88 -7.05
CA PRO A 36 -9.55 17.75 -5.94
C PRO A 36 -10.60 16.66 -6.15
N MET A 37 -11.08 16.09 -5.05
CA MET A 37 -12.14 15.07 -5.08
C MET A 37 -13.51 15.74 -5.25
N ASP A 38 -14.37 15.15 -6.09
CA ASP A 38 -15.76 15.59 -6.22
C ASP A 38 -16.58 15.20 -4.97
N THR A 39 -17.67 15.92 -4.71
CA THR A 39 -18.45 15.87 -3.45
C THR A 39 -19.09 14.50 -3.21
N ASP A 40 -19.37 13.76 -4.28
CA ASP A 40 -20.06 12.46 -4.25
C ASP A 40 -19.13 11.26 -4.51
N VAL A 41 -17.82 11.44 -4.35
CA VAL A 41 -16.81 10.38 -4.59
C VAL A 41 -16.17 9.94 -3.27
N ILE A 42 -15.97 8.63 -3.12
CA ILE A 42 -15.22 8.08 -1.99
C ILE A 42 -13.81 7.70 -2.43
N ARG A 43 -12.80 8.18 -1.67
CA ARG A 43 -11.40 7.72 -1.73
C ARG A 43 -11.01 7.06 -0.41
N SER A 44 -10.41 5.88 -0.49
CA SER A 44 -9.81 5.23 0.67
C SER A 44 -8.29 5.48 0.65
N PRO A 45 -7.73 6.22 1.63
CA PRO A 45 -6.28 6.31 1.75
C PRO A 45 -5.69 4.97 2.15
N GLY A 46 -4.44 4.75 1.78
CA GLY A 46 -3.83 3.46 1.97
C GLY A 46 -2.38 3.39 1.52
N TYR A 47 -1.77 2.25 1.82
CA TYR A 47 -0.46 1.88 1.31
C TYR A 47 -0.54 0.48 0.74
N GLY A 48 0.34 0.16 -0.20
CA GLY A 48 0.49 -1.20 -0.65
C GLY A 48 1.72 -1.39 -1.50
N TRP A 49 1.97 -2.64 -1.82
CA TRP A 49 3.00 -2.99 -2.77
C TRP A 49 2.64 -4.28 -3.47
N THR A 50 3.19 -4.45 -4.66
CA THR A 50 3.13 -5.70 -5.41
C THR A 50 4.54 -6.15 -5.71
N SER A 51 4.91 -7.36 -5.29
CA SER A 51 6.16 -8.00 -5.68
C SER A 51 5.92 -8.97 -6.83
N PHE A 52 6.87 -9.00 -7.76
CA PHE A 52 6.96 -9.94 -8.86
C PHE A 52 8.31 -10.63 -8.74
N GLU A 53 8.33 -11.92 -8.42
CA GLU A 53 9.55 -12.69 -8.19
C GLU A 53 9.66 -13.81 -9.22
N ARG A 54 10.77 -13.87 -9.93
CA ARG A 54 10.99 -14.92 -10.93
C ARG A 54 11.42 -16.21 -10.23
N VAL A 55 10.50 -17.16 -10.13
CA VAL A 55 10.74 -18.46 -9.46
C VAL A 55 11.42 -19.45 -10.40
N THR A 56 11.09 -19.38 -11.70
CA THR A 56 11.77 -20.14 -12.77
C THR A 56 11.85 -19.29 -14.04
N GLY A 57 12.48 -19.80 -15.11
CA GLY A 57 12.55 -19.09 -16.40
C GLY A 57 11.19 -18.80 -17.06
N THR A 58 10.10 -19.41 -16.59
CA THR A 58 8.75 -19.25 -17.17
C THR A 58 7.66 -18.97 -16.12
N ILE A 59 8.00 -18.85 -14.84
CA ILE A 59 7.05 -18.65 -13.75
C ILE A 59 7.47 -17.45 -12.90
N THR A 60 6.53 -16.52 -12.72
CA THR A 60 6.65 -15.37 -11.82
C THR A 60 5.62 -15.49 -10.70
N LEU A 61 6.07 -15.44 -9.45
CA LEU A 61 5.22 -15.32 -8.28
C LEU A 61 4.84 -13.86 -8.07
N ILE A 62 3.54 -13.59 -7.87
CA ILE A 62 3.03 -12.25 -7.62
C ILE A 62 2.41 -12.23 -6.22
N ARG A 63 2.84 -11.28 -5.38
CA ARG A 63 2.21 -11.03 -4.08
C ARG A 63 1.70 -9.60 -4.04
N HIS A 64 0.44 -9.43 -3.63
CA HIS A 64 -0.18 -8.12 -3.41
C HIS A 64 -0.40 -7.91 -1.93
N ASN A 65 0.10 -6.80 -1.41
CA ASN A 65 -0.11 -6.38 -0.04
C ASN A 65 -0.77 -5.02 -0.05
N ASN A 66 -1.93 -4.91 0.58
CA ASN A 66 -2.72 -3.69 0.62
C ASN A 66 -3.17 -3.41 2.05
N VAL A 67 -2.92 -2.19 2.50
CA VAL A 67 -3.42 -1.63 3.74
C VAL A 67 -4.37 -0.50 3.35
N ALA A 68 -5.66 -0.78 3.43
CA ALA A 68 -6.71 0.19 3.15
C ALA A 68 -7.14 0.91 4.42
N ALA A 69 -7.74 2.09 4.27
CA ALA A 69 -8.25 2.92 5.35
C ALA A 69 -7.20 3.23 6.42
N THR A 70 -5.98 3.59 5.98
CA THR A 70 -4.88 3.94 6.89
C THR A 70 -5.36 4.93 7.95
N PRO A 71 -5.19 4.61 9.25
CA PRO A 71 -5.60 5.49 10.32
C PRO A 71 -4.78 6.78 10.31
N VAL A 72 -5.47 7.89 10.54
CA VAL A 72 -4.86 9.21 10.71
C VAL A 72 -4.91 9.57 12.19
N ALA A 73 -3.79 10.06 12.72
CA ALA A 73 -3.75 10.60 14.07
C ALA A 73 -4.58 11.89 14.15
N THR A 74 -5.03 12.23 15.36
CA THR A 74 -5.75 13.49 15.62
C THR A 74 -4.94 14.75 15.28
N THR A 75 -3.62 14.62 15.19
CA THR A 75 -2.70 15.68 14.72
C THR A 75 -2.72 15.85 13.19
N GLY A 76 -3.51 15.06 12.46
CA GLY A 76 -3.55 15.05 10.99
C GLY A 76 -2.40 14.30 10.33
N GLN A 77 -1.48 13.75 11.12
CA GLN A 77 -0.39 12.91 10.61
C GLN A 77 -0.89 11.49 10.33
N SER A 78 -0.48 10.90 9.20
CA SER A 78 -0.69 9.47 8.96
C SER A 78 -0.03 8.65 10.06
N ALA A 79 -0.70 7.59 10.51
CA ALA A 79 -0.08 6.65 11.44
C ALA A 79 1.20 6.05 10.84
N THR A 80 2.20 5.83 11.70
CA THR A 80 3.43 5.14 11.28
C THR A 80 3.14 3.68 10.96
N LEU A 81 3.99 3.05 10.16
CA LEU A 81 3.88 1.63 9.84
C LEU A 81 3.91 0.72 11.09
N ALA A 82 4.63 1.14 12.14
CA ALA A 82 4.60 0.50 13.44
C ALA A 82 3.22 0.56 14.11
N GLN A 83 2.61 1.75 14.13
CA GLN A 83 1.27 1.96 14.69
C GLN A 83 0.20 1.18 13.90
N ILE A 84 0.33 1.14 12.57
CA ILE A 84 -0.57 0.39 11.68
C ILE A 84 -0.42 -1.13 11.92
N GLY A 85 0.81 -1.63 12.00
CA GLY A 85 1.07 -3.04 12.31
C GLY A 85 0.49 -3.44 13.67
N GLN A 86 0.63 -2.58 14.68
CA GLN A 86 0.02 -2.81 15.99
C GLN A 86 -1.52 -2.83 15.91
N LEU A 87 -2.12 -1.92 15.12
CA LEU A 87 -3.57 -1.78 15.04
C LEU A 87 -4.24 -2.94 14.29
N TYR A 88 -3.71 -3.32 13.11
CA TYR A 88 -4.36 -4.30 12.25
C TYR A 88 -3.87 -5.72 12.44
N LEU A 89 -2.60 -5.90 12.81
CA LEU A 89 -1.94 -7.20 12.89
C LEU A 89 -1.54 -7.58 14.32
N GLY A 90 -1.72 -6.67 15.30
CA GLY A 90 -1.35 -6.91 16.70
C GLY A 90 0.16 -7.08 16.92
N THR A 91 1.00 -6.62 15.99
CA THR A 91 2.46 -6.80 16.01
C THR A 91 3.20 -5.51 16.33
N THR A 92 4.18 -5.60 17.22
CA THR A 92 5.07 -4.48 17.59
C THR A 92 6.19 -4.25 16.59
N ASN A 93 6.42 -5.18 15.64
CA ASN A 93 7.48 -5.08 14.64
C ASN A 93 7.12 -4.16 13.46
N GLY A 94 5.88 -3.65 13.43
CA GLY A 94 5.37 -2.82 12.35
C GLY A 94 5.31 -3.50 11.00
N LEU A 95 4.66 -2.84 10.03
CA LEU A 95 4.74 -3.27 8.62
C LEU A 95 6.15 -3.05 8.02
N GLU A 96 6.99 -2.25 8.68
CA GLU A 96 8.37 -1.98 8.26
C GLU A 96 9.19 -3.25 8.12
N ARG A 97 9.02 -4.20 9.05
CA ARG A 97 9.72 -5.48 9.00
C ARG A 97 9.21 -6.36 7.86
N GLU A 98 7.91 -6.45 7.59
CA GLU A 98 7.43 -7.17 6.40
C GLU A 98 7.89 -6.50 5.10
N MET A 99 7.88 -5.17 5.04
CA MET A 99 8.39 -4.42 3.89
C MET A 99 9.91 -4.59 3.71
N THR A 100 10.67 -4.70 4.80
CA THR A 100 12.13 -4.86 4.79
C THR A 100 12.56 -6.31 4.57
N ASP A 101 11.86 -7.28 5.18
CA ASP A 101 12.12 -8.72 5.00
C ASP A 101 11.78 -9.11 3.55
N LEU A 102 10.71 -8.57 2.95
CA LEU A 102 10.45 -8.69 1.50
C LEU A 102 11.48 -7.97 0.61
N ALA A 103 12.25 -7.03 1.15
CA ALA A 103 13.39 -6.40 0.46
C ALA A 103 14.73 -7.12 0.74
N ARG A 104 14.77 -8.09 1.66
CA ARG A 104 15.98 -8.77 2.13
C ARG A 104 15.97 -10.29 2.06
N GLU A 105 14.88 -10.92 1.61
CA GLU A 105 14.92 -12.33 1.21
C GLU A 105 15.73 -12.47 -0.09
N GLU A 106 17.05 -12.49 0.06
CA GLU A 106 17.93 -13.21 -0.87
C GLU A 106 17.83 -14.72 -0.59
N PRO A 107 17.92 -15.58 -1.61
CA PRO A 107 17.97 -17.03 -1.44
C PRO A 107 19.20 -17.51 -0.66
#